data_AF-A0A3D2UD78-F1
#
_entry.id   AF-A0A3D2UD78-F1
#
_cell.length_a   1.000
_cell.length_b   1.000
_cell.length_c   1.000
_cell.angle_alpha   90.00
_cell.angle_beta   90.00
_cell.angle_gamma   90.00
#
_symmetry.space_group_name_H-M   'P 1'
#
loop_
_entity.id
_entity.type
_entity.pdbx_description
1 polymer ?
#
loop_
_entity_poly.entity_id
_entity_poly.type
_entity_poly.pdbx_seq_one_letter_code
_entity_poly.pdbx_strand_id
1 'polypeptide(L)'
;MSFFHPRLQELGVSAPPKQVELSSGVTGNTILAVPSEETLLMGWCLAEQPPAGSAAIAGIVTDSITGVPMPRAIVTAEPISRLPGLRPVEVRTDETGYFRMCTLRGDLDTKLQAHFGTSSGRSIEVYVPAGTAVLQDLILLMSSEGTLAGLVLDYLTGDPVTGALVSVAGTSSSSLTDNMGRFLLDDLPPGRHLVTTDHIAFEERTDSVTIFSQETVDIEVSLATEALEVEGLVVTARTRFGRTSLAGDAKRADFISREEIEAMLPRVRATEDLLRNMNVPGFRIRRVEEQDPITGVRVPVLCIEVSRRGGGEGCVMASVALNDVLIPFPEQFLIDLDPNIIDRIEILSPIDAAFQFGTAAGNGVVAIYTR
;
A
#
# COMPACT_ATOMS: atom_id res chain seq x y z
N MET A 1 55.86 -28.20 -29.15
CA MET A 1 56.57 -27.42 -28.11
C MET A 1 55.77 -27.52 -26.81
N SER A 2 56.41 -27.40 -25.65
CA SER A 2 55.75 -27.29 -24.34
C SER A 2 56.08 -25.95 -23.68
N PHE A 3 55.18 -25.47 -22.82
CA PHE A 3 55.34 -24.24 -22.04
C PHE A 3 55.26 -24.61 -20.55
N PHE A 4 56.20 -24.07 -19.76
CA PHE A 4 56.29 -24.29 -18.33
C PHE A 4 56.19 -22.94 -17.61
N HIS A 5 55.35 -22.87 -16.58
CA HIS A 5 55.16 -21.67 -15.77
C HIS A 5 54.99 -22.08 -14.30
N PRO A 6 55.83 -21.59 -13.37
CA PRO A 6 55.85 -22.07 -11.99
C PRO A 6 54.47 -22.10 -11.32
N ARG A 7 53.74 -20.98 -11.35
CA ARG A 7 52.39 -20.89 -10.75
C ARG A 7 51.34 -21.78 -11.41
N LEU A 8 51.50 -22.15 -12.69
CA LEU A 8 50.56 -23.08 -13.33
C LEU A 8 50.86 -24.53 -12.94
N GLN A 9 52.15 -24.87 -12.80
CA GLN A 9 52.56 -26.20 -12.33
C GLN A 9 52.22 -26.42 -10.85
N GLU A 10 52.26 -25.37 -10.01
CA GLU A 10 51.72 -25.38 -8.65
C GLU A 10 50.21 -25.69 -8.63
N LEU A 11 49.46 -25.22 -9.63
CA LEU A 11 48.04 -25.53 -9.84
C LEU A 11 47.79 -26.86 -10.61
N GLY A 12 48.83 -27.63 -10.90
CA GLY A 12 48.73 -28.86 -11.73
C GLY A 12 48.38 -28.63 -13.20
N VAL A 13 48.36 -27.36 -13.65
CA VAL A 13 47.98 -26.95 -15.00
C VAL A 13 49.19 -27.02 -15.94
N SER A 14 49.06 -27.81 -17.00
CA SER A 14 50.00 -27.83 -18.14
C SER A 14 49.25 -27.47 -19.41
N ALA A 15 49.83 -26.60 -20.24
CA ALA A 15 49.31 -26.36 -21.58
C ALA A 15 49.44 -27.66 -22.42
N PRO A 16 48.41 -28.09 -23.15
CA PRO A 16 48.48 -29.32 -23.95
C PRO A 16 49.59 -29.20 -25.02
N PRO A 17 50.36 -30.27 -25.26
CA PRO A 17 51.50 -30.22 -26.18
C PRO A 17 51.04 -30.01 -27.62
N LYS A 18 51.41 -28.87 -28.20
CA LYS A 18 51.08 -28.54 -29.58
C LYS A 18 52.16 -29.05 -30.53
N GLN A 19 51.79 -29.96 -31.42
CA GLN A 19 52.61 -30.37 -32.55
C GLN A 19 52.60 -29.27 -33.62
N VAL A 20 53.74 -29.08 -34.28
CA VAL A 20 53.92 -28.12 -35.38
C VAL A 20 54.85 -28.79 -36.37
N GLU A 21 54.37 -29.01 -37.59
CA GLU A 21 55.21 -29.47 -38.69
C GLU A 21 55.92 -28.27 -39.32
N LEU A 22 57.22 -28.40 -39.57
CA LEU A 22 58.06 -27.37 -40.17
C LEU A 22 58.76 -27.94 -41.40
N SER A 23 58.76 -27.18 -42.49
CA SER A 23 59.42 -27.54 -43.75
C SER A 23 60.47 -26.49 -44.13
N SER A 24 61.46 -26.90 -44.93
CA SER A 24 62.61 -26.05 -45.27
C SER A 24 62.16 -24.75 -45.96
N GLY A 25 62.59 -23.59 -45.43
CA GLY A 25 62.26 -22.27 -45.96
C GLY A 25 60.89 -21.72 -45.57
N VAL A 26 60.08 -22.45 -44.79
CA VAL A 26 58.75 -22.00 -44.34
C VAL A 26 58.78 -21.59 -42.86
N THR A 27 58.38 -20.35 -42.57
CA THR A 27 58.18 -19.87 -41.19
C THR A 27 56.82 -20.33 -40.67
N GLY A 28 56.82 -21.28 -39.73
CA GLY A 28 55.61 -21.72 -39.03
C GLY A 28 55.34 -20.89 -37.77
N ASN A 29 54.22 -20.18 -37.72
CA ASN A 29 53.76 -19.49 -36.52
C ASN A 29 52.87 -20.41 -35.68
N THR A 30 53.11 -20.50 -34.38
CA THR A 30 52.23 -21.22 -33.44
C THR A 30 51.91 -20.34 -32.24
N ILE A 31 50.63 -20.23 -31.90
CA ILE A 31 50.19 -19.59 -30.66
C ILE A 31 50.39 -20.59 -29.53
N LEU A 32 51.23 -20.21 -28.56
CA LEU A 32 51.31 -20.79 -27.22
C LEU A 32 50.49 -19.87 -26.30
N ALA A 33 49.37 -20.36 -25.80
CA ALA A 33 48.49 -19.62 -24.89
C ALA A 33 48.33 -20.40 -23.58
N VAL A 34 48.22 -19.65 -22.48
CA VAL A 34 47.69 -20.19 -21.23
C VAL A 34 46.16 -20.25 -21.37
N PRO A 35 45.50 -21.37 -21.04
CA PRO A 35 44.03 -21.44 -21.03
C PRO A 35 43.44 -20.38 -20.08
N SER A 36 42.29 -19.80 -20.42
CA SER A 36 41.56 -18.92 -19.50
C SER A 36 41.11 -19.69 -18.26
N GLU A 37 40.78 -18.99 -17.18
CA GLU A 37 40.25 -19.61 -15.96
C GLU A 37 38.96 -20.39 -16.24
N GLU A 38 38.10 -19.89 -17.14
CA GLU A 38 36.92 -20.61 -17.67
C GLU A 38 37.29 -21.89 -18.42
N THR A 39 38.37 -21.86 -19.23
CA THR A 39 38.88 -23.04 -19.95
C THR A 39 39.40 -24.09 -18.96
N LEU A 40 40.06 -23.66 -17.88
CA LEU A 40 40.52 -24.54 -16.80
C LEU A 40 39.35 -25.12 -16.00
N LEU A 41 38.36 -24.30 -15.67
CA LEU A 41 37.13 -24.70 -15.01
C LEU A 41 36.39 -25.78 -15.81
N MET A 42 36.23 -25.61 -17.13
CA MET A 42 35.68 -26.69 -17.96
C MET A 42 36.58 -27.91 -18.01
N GLY A 43 37.91 -27.75 -18.03
CA GLY A 43 38.84 -28.88 -17.96
C GLY A 43 38.63 -29.72 -16.69
N TRP A 44 38.46 -29.08 -15.54
CA TRP A 44 38.16 -29.75 -14.27
C TRP A 44 36.76 -30.36 -14.24
N CYS A 45 35.73 -29.63 -14.70
CA CYS A 45 34.38 -30.17 -14.76
C CYS A 45 34.29 -31.38 -15.70
N LEU A 46 34.95 -31.37 -16.87
CA LEU A 46 34.98 -32.51 -17.79
C LEU A 46 35.64 -33.76 -17.17
N ALA A 47 36.57 -33.60 -16.23
CA ALA A 47 37.17 -34.71 -15.49
C ALA A 47 36.17 -35.42 -14.55
N GLU A 48 35.09 -34.73 -14.12
CA GLU A 48 33.98 -35.31 -13.34
C GLU A 48 32.95 -36.07 -14.21
N GLN A 49 33.14 -36.12 -15.54
CA GLN A 49 32.26 -36.79 -16.50
C GLN A 49 30.78 -36.33 -16.44
N PRO A 50 30.49 -35.01 -16.52
CA PRO A 50 29.14 -34.48 -16.48
C PRO A 50 28.34 -34.91 -17.72
N PRO A 51 27.00 -34.85 -17.67
CA PRO A 51 26.14 -35.17 -18.80
C PRO A 51 26.50 -34.38 -20.07
N ALA A 52 26.28 -35.00 -21.23
CA ALA A 52 26.48 -34.32 -22.52
C ALA A 52 25.58 -33.08 -22.63
N GLY A 53 26.14 -31.96 -23.06
CA GLY A 53 25.45 -30.66 -23.08
C GLY A 53 25.49 -29.90 -21.74
N SER A 54 26.26 -30.37 -20.75
CA SER A 54 26.51 -29.58 -19.54
C SER A 54 27.37 -28.35 -19.80
N ALA A 55 27.15 -27.35 -18.95
CA ALA A 55 27.94 -26.13 -18.82
C ALA A 55 28.37 -25.98 -17.35
N ALA A 56 29.35 -25.11 -17.08
CA ALA A 56 29.80 -24.86 -15.72
C ALA A 56 29.71 -23.39 -15.30
N ILE A 57 29.43 -23.18 -14.01
CA ILE A 57 29.57 -21.87 -13.36
C ILE A 57 30.38 -22.08 -12.08
N ALA A 58 31.30 -21.16 -11.81
CA ALA A 58 31.97 -21.06 -10.51
C ALA A 58 32.17 -19.59 -10.13
N GLY A 59 32.52 -19.35 -8.88
CA GLY A 59 32.82 -18.02 -8.36
C GLY A 59 33.01 -18.05 -6.85
N ILE A 60 33.18 -16.88 -6.26
CA ILE A 60 33.23 -16.70 -4.81
C ILE A 60 31.95 -15.97 -4.38
N VAL A 61 31.38 -16.39 -3.25
CA VAL A 61 30.31 -15.65 -2.56
C VAL A 61 30.93 -14.79 -1.47
N THR A 62 30.66 -13.49 -1.45
CA THR A 62 31.12 -12.56 -0.40
C THR A 62 29.95 -11.88 0.30
N ASP A 63 30.16 -11.46 1.54
CA ASP A 63 29.24 -10.57 2.27
C ASP A 63 29.32 -9.12 1.74
N SER A 64 28.16 -8.49 1.54
CA SER A 64 28.02 -7.09 1.13
C SER A 64 28.61 -6.05 2.09
N ILE A 65 28.72 -6.35 3.39
CA ILE A 65 29.16 -5.39 4.42
C ILE A 65 30.69 -5.40 4.52
N THR A 66 31.30 -6.58 4.68
CA THR A 66 32.73 -6.74 4.98
C THR A 66 33.56 -7.16 3.76
N GLY A 67 32.94 -7.65 2.69
CA GLY A 67 33.62 -8.25 1.54
C GLY A 67 34.28 -9.60 1.85
N VAL A 68 34.07 -10.17 3.05
CA VAL A 68 34.65 -11.45 3.45
C VAL A 68 33.96 -12.60 2.70
N PRO A 69 34.70 -13.62 2.23
CA PRO A 69 34.09 -14.80 1.61
C PRO A 69 33.19 -15.56 2.58
N MET A 70 32.05 -16.02 2.08
CA MET A 70 30.97 -16.61 2.87
C MET A 70 30.94 -18.13 2.74
N PRO A 71 31.50 -18.89 3.71
CA PRO A 71 31.52 -20.35 3.65
C PRO A 71 30.15 -20.95 3.96
N ARG A 72 29.87 -22.14 3.40
CA ARG A 72 28.62 -22.90 3.55
C ARG A 72 27.34 -22.20 3.04
N ALA A 73 27.45 -21.04 2.39
CA ALA A 73 26.36 -20.40 1.65
C ALA A 73 25.81 -21.33 0.57
N ILE A 74 24.51 -21.31 0.36
CA ILE A 74 23.83 -22.11 -0.67
C ILE A 74 23.75 -21.26 -1.92
N VAL A 75 24.31 -21.74 -3.03
CA VAL A 75 24.13 -21.12 -4.35
C VAL A 75 23.16 -21.96 -5.14
N THR A 76 22.06 -21.34 -5.55
CA THR A 76 20.97 -21.95 -6.32
C THR A 76 21.03 -21.42 -7.75
N ALA A 77 20.99 -22.33 -8.73
CA ALA A 77 20.92 -22.06 -10.15
C ALA A 77 19.61 -22.59 -10.72
N GLU A 78 18.68 -21.70 -11.06
CA GLU A 78 17.34 -21.99 -11.57
C GLU A 78 17.28 -21.72 -13.09
N PRO A 79 17.09 -22.74 -13.95
CA PRO A 79 17.00 -22.53 -15.40
C PRO A 79 15.73 -21.75 -15.79
N ILE A 80 15.90 -20.62 -16.47
CA ILE A 80 14.80 -19.81 -17.01
C ILE A 80 14.34 -20.47 -18.33
N SER A 81 13.40 -21.40 -18.23
CA SER A 81 12.91 -22.12 -19.42
C SER A 81 11.45 -22.53 -19.30
N ARG A 82 10.77 -22.63 -20.45
CA ARG A 82 9.43 -23.22 -20.58
C ARG A 82 9.47 -24.75 -20.68
N LEU A 83 10.65 -25.36 -20.70
CA LEU A 83 10.82 -26.82 -20.78
C LEU A 83 10.47 -27.48 -19.45
N PRO A 84 9.45 -28.37 -19.39
CA PRO A 84 9.10 -29.05 -18.15
C PRO A 84 10.19 -30.03 -17.71
N GLY A 85 10.37 -30.18 -16.39
CA GLY A 85 11.26 -31.17 -15.79
C GLY A 85 12.69 -30.72 -15.52
N LEU A 86 13.07 -29.49 -15.89
CA LEU A 86 14.27 -28.85 -15.36
C LEU A 86 14.07 -28.57 -13.87
N ARG A 87 15.11 -28.81 -13.07
CA ARG A 87 15.14 -28.56 -11.62
C ARG A 87 16.25 -27.58 -11.30
N PRO A 88 16.11 -26.74 -10.26
CA PRO A 88 17.23 -25.97 -9.74
C PRO A 88 18.39 -26.89 -9.33
N VAL A 89 19.62 -26.42 -9.56
CA VAL A 89 20.85 -27.05 -9.07
C VAL A 89 21.34 -26.24 -7.89
N GLU A 90 21.65 -26.91 -6.78
CA GLU A 90 22.15 -26.26 -5.56
C GLU A 90 23.50 -26.82 -5.17
N VAL A 91 24.42 -25.93 -4.79
CA VAL A 91 25.72 -26.28 -4.21
C VAL A 91 25.98 -25.43 -2.97
N ARG A 92 26.94 -25.84 -2.15
CA ARG A 92 27.41 -25.05 -1.01
C ARG A 92 28.81 -24.53 -1.27
N THR A 93 29.10 -23.32 -0.82
CA THR A 93 30.45 -22.77 -0.81
C THR A 93 31.34 -23.52 0.18
N ASP A 94 32.63 -23.63 -0.16
CA ASP A 94 33.66 -24.19 0.72
C ASP A 94 34.14 -23.17 1.79
N GLU A 95 35.19 -23.52 2.54
CA GLU A 95 35.77 -22.66 3.59
C GLU A 95 36.35 -21.34 3.06
N THR A 96 36.61 -21.23 1.75
CA THR A 96 37.11 -20.03 1.07
C THR A 96 35.98 -19.22 0.42
N GLY A 97 34.72 -19.62 0.60
CA GLY A 97 33.57 -19.00 -0.05
C GLY A 97 33.41 -19.35 -1.53
N TYR A 98 34.24 -20.26 -2.07
CA TYR A 98 34.21 -20.67 -3.47
C TYR A 98 33.10 -21.70 -3.71
N PHE A 99 32.39 -21.59 -4.84
CA PHE A 99 31.44 -22.58 -5.33
C PHE A 99 31.75 -23.01 -6.77
N ARG A 100 31.37 -24.23 -7.12
CA ARG A 100 31.42 -24.76 -8.50
C ARG A 100 30.21 -25.63 -8.80
N MET A 101 29.62 -25.43 -9.98
CA MET A 101 28.56 -26.24 -10.55
C MET A 101 29.03 -26.78 -11.91
N CYS A 102 29.14 -28.09 -12.08
CA CYS A 102 29.61 -28.73 -13.34
C CYS A 102 28.47 -29.40 -14.15
N THR A 103 27.25 -29.44 -13.61
CA THR A 103 26.12 -30.20 -14.16
C THR A 103 24.95 -29.31 -14.62
N LEU A 104 25.18 -28.00 -14.76
CA LEU A 104 24.20 -27.08 -15.32
C LEU A 104 23.93 -27.45 -16.78
N ARG A 105 22.72 -27.20 -17.25
CA ARG A 105 22.38 -27.43 -18.66
C ARG A 105 22.75 -26.19 -19.47
N GLY A 106 23.64 -26.35 -20.43
CA GLY A 106 24.06 -25.27 -21.30
C GLY A 106 22.98 -24.83 -22.29
N ASP A 107 23.26 -23.72 -22.97
CA ASP A 107 22.40 -23.06 -23.96
C ASP A 107 21.03 -22.61 -23.39
N LEU A 108 21.01 -22.26 -22.10
CA LEU A 108 19.85 -21.74 -21.38
C LEU A 108 20.26 -20.57 -20.49
N ASP A 109 19.39 -19.56 -20.40
CA ASP A 109 19.48 -18.52 -19.37
C ASP A 109 19.23 -19.15 -17.99
N THR A 110 20.11 -18.87 -17.04
CA THR A 110 20.07 -19.45 -15.69
C THR A 110 20.09 -18.34 -14.66
N LYS A 111 19.08 -18.30 -13.79
CA LYS A 111 19.01 -17.40 -12.65
C LYS A 111 19.86 -17.97 -11.51
N LEU A 112 20.94 -17.27 -11.18
CA LEU A 112 21.90 -17.63 -10.15
C LEU A 112 21.71 -16.74 -8.91
N GLN A 113 21.64 -17.33 -7.72
CA GLN A 113 21.45 -16.58 -6.48
C GLN A 113 22.08 -17.31 -5.28
N ALA A 114 22.76 -16.55 -4.41
CA ALA A 114 23.30 -17.03 -3.14
C ALA A 114 22.32 -16.80 -1.98
N HIS A 115 22.29 -17.71 -1.01
CA HIS A 115 21.46 -17.66 0.20
C HIS A 115 22.27 -18.12 1.42
N PHE A 116 22.09 -17.46 2.57
CA PHE A 116 22.68 -17.85 3.84
C PHE A 116 21.76 -17.48 5.00
N GLY A 117 21.17 -18.48 5.66
CA GLY A 117 20.14 -18.22 6.68
C GLY A 117 18.92 -17.53 6.06
N THR A 118 18.57 -16.36 6.59
CA THR A 118 17.55 -15.44 6.06
C THR A 118 18.08 -14.50 4.97
N SER A 119 19.39 -14.28 4.89
CA SER A 119 20.02 -13.38 3.93
C SER A 119 20.06 -13.98 2.52
N SER A 120 19.87 -13.15 1.49
CA SER A 120 19.95 -13.56 0.09
C SER A 120 20.67 -12.53 -0.77
N GLY A 121 21.42 -13.00 -1.77
CA GLY A 121 22.05 -12.14 -2.77
C GLY A 121 21.05 -11.68 -3.83
N ARG A 122 21.45 -10.70 -4.63
CA ARG A 122 20.71 -10.34 -5.85
C ARG A 122 20.72 -11.52 -6.82
N SER A 123 19.57 -11.88 -7.40
CA SER A 123 19.51 -12.84 -8.50
C SER A 123 20.19 -12.27 -9.75
N ILE A 124 21.06 -13.03 -10.40
CA ILE A 124 21.76 -12.65 -11.64
C ILE A 124 21.37 -13.65 -12.74
N GLU A 125 20.98 -13.17 -13.91
CA GLU A 125 20.73 -14.03 -15.07
C GLU A 125 22.05 -14.23 -15.84
N VAL A 126 22.42 -15.49 -16.06
CA VAL A 126 23.67 -15.89 -16.72
C VAL A 126 23.33 -16.87 -17.85
N TYR A 127 23.76 -16.54 -19.06
CA TYR A 127 23.75 -17.46 -20.20
C TYR A 127 25.10 -18.17 -20.30
N VAL A 128 25.11 -19.51 -20.34
CA VAL A 128 26.34 -20.29 -20.53
C VAL A 128 26.17 -21.27 -21.70
N PRO A 129 26.94 -21.14 -22.80
CA PRO A 129 26.93 -22.10 -23.89
C PRO A 129 27.30 -23.52 -23.43
N ALA A 130 26.69 -24.53 -24.02
CA ALA A 130 27.01 -25.93 -23.73
C ALA A 130 28.49 -26.25 -24.01
N GLY A 131 29.15 -26.95 -23.07
CA GLY A 131 30.58 -27.25 -23.14
C GLY A 131 31.50 -26.08 -22.76
N THR A 132 30.96 -24.95 -22.27
CA THR A 132 31.73 -23.79 -21.79
C THR A 132 31.46 -23.50 -20.31
N ALA A 133 32.30 -22.65 -19.71
CA ALA A 133 32.12 -22.17 -18.35
C ALA A 133 32.09 -20.65 -18.30
N VAL A 134 31.47 -20.11 -17.25
CA VAL A 134 31.53 -18.70 -16.86
C VAL A 134 31.99 -18.59 -15.41
N LEU A 135 32.79 -17.57 -15.11
CA LEU A 135 33.05 -17.15 -13.74
C LEU A 135 32.09 -16.04 -13.34
N GLN A 136 31.33 -16.26 -12.26
CA GLN A 136 30.34 -15.32 -11.76
C GLN A 136 30.40 -15.27 -10.22
N ASP A 137 31.09 -14.26 -9.70
CA ASP A 137 31.06 -13.95 -8.27
C ASP A 137 29.68 -13.45 -7.85
N LEU A 138 29.33 -13.69 -6.58
CA LEU A 138 28.04 -13.35 -6.00
C LEU A 138 28.23 -12.57 -4.70
N ILE A 139 27.36 -11.60 -4.48
CA ILE A 139 27.30 -10.84 -3.23
C ILE A 139 26.05 -11.29 -2.49
N LEU A 140 26.22 -11.87 -1.31
CA LEU A 140 25.16 -12.01 -0.31
C LEU A 140 24.86 -10.63 0.26
N LEU A 141 23.63 -10.16 0.10
CA LEU A 141 23.17 -8.97 0.79
C LEU A 141 22.87 -9.39 2.22
N MET A 142 23.87 -9.19 3.09
CA MET A 142 23.67 -9.40 4.52
C MET A 142 22.90 -8.19 5.05
N SER A 143 21.62 -8.41 5.31
CA SER A 143 20.86 -7.58 6.23
C SER A 143 21.45 -7.80 7.62
N SER A 144 22.40 -6.95 8.02
CA SER A 144 22.56 -6.73 9.45
C SER A 144 21.33 -5.98 9.89
N GLU A 145 20.45 -6.70 10.58
CA GLU A 145 19.12 -6.23 10.92
C GLU A 145 19.17 -4.96 11.78
N GLY A 146 18.17 -4.11 11.62
CA GLY A 146 17.95 -2.92 12.45
C GLY A 146 16.87 -3.18 13.49
N THR A 147 16.84 -2.33 14.50
CA THR A 147 15.78 -2.32 15.52
C THR A 147 14.89 -1.11 15.30
N LEU A 148 13.57 -1.29 15.35
CA LEU A 148 12.62 -0.19 15.50
C LEU A 148 12.17 -0.13 16.96
N ALA A 149 12.50 0.96 17.62
CA ALA A 149 11.96 1.34 18.91
C ALA A 149 10.92 2.46 18.71
N GLY A 150 10.04 2.64 19.69
CA GLY A 150 9.19 3.81 19.66
C GLY A 150 8.25 3.95 20.84
N LEU A 151 7.46 5.01 20.79
CA LEU A 151 6.48 5.42 21.78
C LEU A 151 5.14 5.70 21.08
N VAL A 152 4.05 5.11 21.56
CA VAL A 152 2.69 5.35 21.07
C VAL A 152 1.93 6.19 22.09
N LEU A 153 1.38 7.32 21.63
CA LEU A 153 0.66 8.31 22.44
C LEU A 153 -0.75 8.54 21.88
N ASP A 154 -1.70 8.84 22.75
CA ASP A 154 -3.00 9.38 22.37
C ASP A 154 -2.82 10.85 21.93
N TYR A 155 -3.25 11.17 20.72
CA TYR A 155 -3.17 12.51 20.13
C TYR A 155 -3.95 13.58 20.92
N LEU A 156 -5.02 13.21 21.62
CA LEU A 156 -5.87 14.16 22.37
C LEU A 156 -5.34 14.46 23.77
N THR A 157 -4.83 13.45 24.47
CA THR A 157 -4.40 13.57 25.88
C THR A 157 -2.89 13.69 26.04
N GLY A 158 -2.10 13.14 25.11
CA GLY A 158 -0.66 12.95 25.26
C GLY A 158 -0.29 11.77 26.17
N ASP A 159 -1.26 10.98 26.64
CA ASP A 159 -1.02 9.82 27.49
C ASP A 159 -0.50 8.61 26.67
N PRO A 160 0.34 7.74 27.26
CA PRO A 160 0.87 6.57 26.57
C PRO A 160 -0.19 5.49 26.32
N VAL A 161 -0.26 4.99 25.09
CA VAL A 161 -1.20 3.92 24.70
C VAL A 161 -0.58 2.56 24.96
N THR A 162 -1.13 1.83 25.94
CA THR A 162 -0.73 0.46 26.29
C THR A 162 -1.49 -0.58 25.46
N GLY A 163 -0.83 -1.63 25.00
CA GLY A 163 -1.45 -2.76 24.30
C GLY A 163 -1.80 -2.52 22.83
N ALA A 164 -1.30 -1.45 22.21
CA ALA A 164 -1.40 -1.25 20.77
C ALA A 164 -0.47 -2.23 20.03
N LEU A 165 -0.99 -2.85 18.97
CA LEU A 165 -0.25 -3.78 18.12
C LEU A 165 0.50 -2.99 17.05
N VAL A 166 1.83 -3.00 17.12
CA VAL A 166 2.72 -2.45 16.10
C VAL A 166 3.22 -3.60 15.22
N SER A 167 3.08 -3.46 13.91
CA SER A 167 3.47 -4.49 12.92
C SER A 167 4.15 -3.87 11.70
N VAL A 168 5.06 -4.61 11.07
CA VAL A 168 5.83 -4.14 9.90
C VAL A 168 5.45 -4.90 8.64
N ALA A 169 4.83 -4.19 7.69
CA ALA A 169 4.28 -4.78 6.48
C ALA A 169 5.36 -5.48 5.63
N GLY A 170 5.07 -6.71 5.18
CA GLY A 170 6.02 -7.54 4.43
C GLY A 170 6.99 -8.36 5.29
N THR A 171 6.89 -8.27 6.62
CA THR A 171 7.64 -9.10 7.57
C THR A 171 6.67 -9.91 8.46
N SER A 172 7.21 -10.79 9.32
CA SER A 172 6.47 -11.41 10.43
C SER A 172 6.66 -10.68 11.77
N SER A 173 7.30 -9.52 11.79
CA SER A 173 7.66 -8.80 13.00
C SER A 173 6.48 -7.95 13.51
N SER A 174 6.03 -8.27 14.72
CA SER A 174 5.00 -7.52 15.44
C SER A 174 5.24 -7.52 16.95
N SER A 175 4.76 -6.49 17.65
CA SER A 175 5.00 -6.24 19.07
C SER A 175 3.83 -5.47 19.67
N LEU A 176 3.58 -5.63 20.97
CA LEU A 176 2.56 -4.89 21.71
C LEU A 176 3.23 -3.80 22.55
N THR A 177 2.62 -2.61 22.60
CA THR A 177 3.13 -1.54 23.47
C THR A 177 2.98 -1.86 24.96
N ASP A 178 4.00 -1.50 25.73
CA ASP A 178 4.04 -1.67 27.18
C ASP A 178 3.21 -0.62 27.95
N ASN A 179 3.26 -0.67 29.28
CA ASN A 179 2.55 0.25 30.16
C ASN A 179 3.08 1.70 30.14
N MET A 180 4.17 1.96 29.43
CA MET A 180 4.71 3.28 29.13
C MET A 180 4.49 3.66 27.66
N GLY A 181 3.70 2.89 26.91
CA GLY A 181 3.42 3.08 25.49
C GLY A 181 4.58 2.70 24.57
N ARG A 182 5.64 2.08 25.10
CA ARG A 182 6.85 1.77 24.34
C ARG A 182 6.74 0.42 23.64
N PHE A 183 7.37 0.30 22.49
CA PHE A 183 7.53 -0.98 21.79
C PHE A 183 8.96 -1.15 21.29
N LEU A 184 9.30 -2.40 21.00
CA LEU A 184 10.56 -2.81 20.37
C LEU A 184 10.26 -3.87 19.32
N LEU A 185 10.88 -3.73 18.15
CA LEU A 185 10.82 -4.64 17.01
C LEU A 185 12.24 -4.84 16.50
N ASP A 186 12.86 -5.94 16.88
CA ASP A 186 14.18 -6.35 16.43
C ASP A 186 14.12 -7.13 15.10
N ASP A 187 15.28 -7.52 14.59
CA ASP A 187 15.46 -8.39 13.41
C ASP A 187 14.77 -7.84 12.13
N LEU A 188 14.69 -6.51 11.98
CA LEU A 188 14.08 -5.87 10.81
C LEU A 188 15.08 -5.70 9.66
N PRO A 189 14.75 -6.11 8.41
CA PRO A 189 15.59 -5.85 7.25
C PRO A 189 15.80 -4.34 7.02
N PRO A 190 17.01 -3.88 6.67
CA PRO A 190 17.25 -2.47 6.35
C PRO A 190 16.49 -2.06 5.08
N GLY A 191 15.90 -0.87 5.08
CA GLY A 191 15.06 -0.38 3.99
C GLY A 191 13.87 0.45 4.47
N ARG A 192 13.06 0.93 3.51
CA ARG A 192 11.84 1.70 3.81
C ARG A 192 10.65 0.74 3.95
N HIS A 193 10.02 0.75 5.11
CA HIS A 193 8.88 -0.07 5.46
C HIS A 193 7.62 0.78 5.70
N LEU A 194 6.48 0.09 5.79
CA LEU A 194 5.25 0.62 6.36
C LEU A 194 5.04 -0.06 7.72
N VAL A 195 4.81 0.75 8.74
CA VAL A 195 4.60 0.33 10.13
C VAL A 195 3.16 0.67 10.48
N THR A 196 2.36 -0.35 10.75
CA THR A 196 0.94 -0.21 11.09
C THR A 196 0.77 -0.41 12.59
N THR A 197 0.16 0.58 13.24
CA THR A 197 -0.18 0.58 14.66
C THR A 197 -1.70 0.51 14.79
N ASP A 198 -2.19 -0.56 15.41
CA ASP A 198 -3.61 -0.87 15.59
C ASP A 198 -3.94 -1.00 17.09
N HIS A 199 -5.12 -0.53 17.50
CA HIS A 199 -5.64 -0.71 18.86
C HIS A 199 -7.16 -0.52 18.87
N ILE A 200 -7.89 -1.38 19.57
CA ILE A 200 -9.38 -1.44 19.68
C ILE A 200 -10.12 -0.13 20.06
N ALA A 201 -9.43 0.96 20.34
CA ALA A 201 -10.01 2.25 20.74
C ALA A 201 -9.37 3.44 19.98
N PHE A 202 -8.53 3.18 18.99
CA PHE A 202 -7.78 4.18 18.23
C PHE A 202 -7.78 3.82 16.74
N GLU A 203 -7.92 4.82 15.88
CA GLU A 203 -7.93 4.63 14.44
C GLU A 203 -6.59 4.04 13.98
N GLU A 204 -6.65 2.98 13.16
CA GLU A 204 -5.45 2.32 12.62
C GLU A 204 -4.57 3.36 11.90
N ARG A 205 -3.30 3.42 12.31
CA ARG A 205 -2.33 4.37 11.75
C ARG A 205 -1.19 3.64 11.08
N THR A 206 -0.94 3.97 9.81
CA THR A 206 0.22 3.49 9.06
C THR A 206 1.22 4.61 8.80
N ASP A 207 2.40 4.50 9.39
CA ASP A 207 3.54 5.40 9.17
C ASP A 207 4.59 4.73 8.26
N SER A 208 5.45 5.53 7.63
CA SER A 208 6.54 5.00 6.80
C SER A 208 7.91 5.33 7.39
N VAL A 209 8.68 4.29 7.67
CA VAL A 209 9.93 4.37 8.42
C VAL A 209 11.06 3.77 7.59
N THR A 210 12.24 4.37 7.64
CA THR A 210 13.47 3.81 7.06
C THR A 210 14.28 3.16 8.17
N ILE A 211 14.44 1.84 8.11
CA ILE A 211 15.29 1.07 9.00
C ILE A 211 16.71 1.06 8.45
N PHE A 212 17.68 1.40 9.28
CA PHE A 212 19.10 1.37 8.97
C PHE A 212 19.77 0.12 9.58
N SER A 213 20.84 -0.36 8.95
CA SER A 213 21.56 -1.56 9.41
C SER A 213 22.27 -1.34 10.74
N GLN A 214 22.07 -2.23 11.71
CA GLN A 214 22.69 -2.17 13.06
C GLN A 214 22.37 -0.91 13.87
N GLU A 215 21.33 -0.17 13.50
CA GLU A 215 20.89 1.02 14.21
C GLU A 215 19.50 0.79 14.83
N THR A 216 19.29 1.40 16.00
CA THR A 216 17.94 1.57 16.56
C THR A 216 17.35 2.84 15.97
N VAL A 217 16.25 2.71 15.26
CA VAL A 217 15.42 3.83 14.81
C VAL A 217 14.33 4.06 15.85
N ASP A 218 14.28 5.24 16.44
CA ASP A 218 13.21 5.65 17.35
C ASP A 218 12.11 6.42 16.60
N ILE A 219 10.84 6.05 16.82
CA ILE A 219 9.68 6.81 16.31
C ILE A 219 8.68 7.16 17.42
N GLU A 220 7.93 8.24 17.23
CA GLU A 220 6.74 8.57 18.03
C GLU A 220 5.50 8.46 17.14
N VAL A 221 4.49 7.73 17.61
CA VAL A 221 3.24 7.47 16.88
C VAL A 221 2.09 8.08 17.68
N SER A 222 1.46 9.12 17.13
CA SER A 222 0.26 9.72 17.73
C SER A 222 -1.00 9.11 17.10
N LEU A 223 -1.77 8.39 17.91
CA LEU A 223 -3.02 7.76 17.52
C LEU A 223 -4.22 8.67 17.81
N ALA A 224 -5.16 8.77 16.86
CA ALA A 224 -6.45 9.44 17.07
C ALA A 224 -7.46 8.43 17.63
N THR A 225 -8.33 8.84 18.55
CA THR A 225 -9.35 7.95 19.13
C THR A 225 -10.32 7.45 18.08
N GLU A 226 -10.52 6.14 17.98
CA GLU A 226 -11.54 5.55 17.13
C GLU A 226 -12.91 5.83 17.75
N ALA A 227 -13.87 6.23 16.92
CA ALA A 227 -15.27 6.28 17.33
C ALA A 227 -15.83 4.85 17.37
N LEU A 228 -15.47 4.11 18.43
CA LEU A 228 -16.00 2.78 18.76
C LEU A 228 -17.54 2.77 18.67
N GLU A 229 -18.09 2.27 17.56
CA GLU A 229 -19.52 1.99 17.43
C GLU A 229 -19.82 0.66 18.13
N VAL A 230 -19.87 0.73 19.47
CA VAL A 230 -20.10 -0.44 20.33
C VAL A 230 -21.50 -1.00 20.07
N GLU A 231 -21.62 -2.31 19.80
CA GLU A 231 -22.91 -3.01 19.86
C GLU A 231 -23.50 -2.84 21.27
N GLY A 232 -24.52 -1.99 21.36
CA GLY A 232 -25.07 -1.54 22.64
C GLY A 232 -25.66 -2.67 23.46
N LEU A 233 -25.04 -2.97 24.61
CA LEU A 233 -25.69 -3.71 25.70
C LEU A 233 -27.04 -3.07 26.00
N VAL A 234 -28.13 -3.83 25.82
CA VAL A 234 -29.50 -3.35 26.09
C VAL A 234 -29.71 -3.17 27.60
N VAL A 235 -29.35 -1.98 28.10
CA VAL A 235 -29.79 -1.50 29.40
C VAL A 235 -31.15 -0.84 29.22
N THR A 236 -32.21 -1.50 29.68
CA THR A 236 -33.60 -1.03 29.53
C THR A 236 -33.90 0.16 30.46
N ALA A 237 -33.35 1.33 30.14
CA ALA A 237 -33.69 2.60 30.78
C ALA A 237 -35.00 3.16 30.20
N ARG A 238 -36.05 3.26 31.02
CA ARG A 238 -37.29 3.97 30.66
C ARG A 238 -37.09 5.48 30.78
N THR A 239 -36.55 6.12 29.75
CA THR A 239 -36.56 7.58 29.60
C THR A 239 -37.05 8.01 28.23
N ARG A 240 -37.62 9.22 28.16
CA ARG A 240 -38.24 9.79 26.96
C ARG A 240 -37.13 10.43 26.10
N PHE A 241 -37.37 10.55 24.78
CA PHE A 241 -36.43 11.05 23.75
C PHE A 241 -35.23 10.10 23.46
N GLY A 242 -34.86 9.73 22.23
CA GLY A 242 -35.49 9.91 20.91
C GLY A 242 -34.48 9.97 19.76
N ARG A 243 -34.71 9.17 18.68
CA ARG A 243 -33.90 8.90 17.45
C ARG A 243 -33.05 7.61 17.51
N THR A 244 -33.03 6.71 16.51
CA THR A 244 -34.04 6.41 15.45
C THR A 244 -33.88 4.96 14.90
N SER A 245 -34.96 4.19 14.74
CA SER A 245 -35.14 3.30 13.57
C SER A 245 -36.63 2.95 13.33
N LEU A 246 -36.97 2.62 12.08
CA LEU A 246 -38.34 2.57 11.57
C LEU A 246 -39.09 1.29 11.96
N ALA A 247 -40.20 1.42 12.71
CA ALA A 247 -41.33 0.49 12.70
C ALA A 247 -42.56 1.08 13.41
N GLY A 248 -43.50 1.67 12.66
CA GLY A 248 -44.84 2.01 13.17
C GLY A 248 -45.42 3.34 12.69
N ASP A 249 -46.19 3.29 11.60
CA ASP A 249 -47.40 4.03 11.18
C ASP A 249 -47.60 5.54 11.49
N ALA A 250 -46.64 6.23 12.10
CA ALA A 250 -46.67 7.67 12.29
C ALA A 250 -45.89 8.33 11.16
N LYS A 251 -46.61 8.89 10.17
CA LYS A 251 -46.00 9.72 9.12
C LYS A 251 -45.19 10.84 9.77
N ARG A 252 -43.87 10.82 9.56
CA ARG A 252 -42.97 11.90 9.93
C ARG A 252 -43.31 13.12 9.09
N ALA A 253 -43.67 14.22 9.73
CA ALA A 253 -44.00 15.45 9.00
C ALA A 253 -42.77 16.05 8.30
N ASP A 254 -41.57 15.83 8.87
CA ASP A 254 -40.26 16.34 8.48
C ASP A 254 -39.56 15.53 7.37
N PHE A 255 -40.26 14.57 6.78
CA PHE A 255 -39.76 13.67 5.76
C PHE A 255 -40.83 13.46 4.69
N ILE A 256 -40.44 13.38 3.42
CA ILE A 256 -41.31 12.90 2.34
C ILE A 256 -40.57 11.82 1.55
N SER A 257 -41.21 10.66 1.41
CA SER A 257 -40.62 9.52 0.68
C SER A 257 -40.80 9.65 -0.84
N ARG A 258 -40.08 8.82 -1.59
CA ARG A 258 -40.20 8.79 -3.05
C ARG A 258 -41.61 8.43 -3.52
N GLU A 259 -42.26 7.51 -2.83
CA GLU A 259 -43.63 7.07 -3.10
C GLU A 259 -44.64 8.19 -2.85
N GLU A 260 -44.41 9.03 -1.84
CA GLU A 260 -45.25 10.19 -1.54
C GLU A 260 -45.07 11.30 -2.58
N ILE A 261 -43.82 11.55 -3.01
CA ILE A 261 -43.53 12.46 -4.14
C ILE A 261 -44.26 11.98 -5.41
N GLU A 262 -44.13 10.69 -5.77
CA GLU A 262 -44.76 10.12 -6.97
C GLU A 262 -46.28 10.23 -6.98
N ALA A 263 -46.93 10.09 -5.81
CA ALA A 263 -48.37 10.33 -5.66
C ALA A 263 -48.78 11.80 -5.89
N MET A 264 -47.86 12.75 -5.74
CA MET A 264 -48.08 14.19 -5.89
C MET A 264 -47.70 14.75 -7.26
N LEU A 265 -46.74 14.14 -7.97
CA LEU A 265 -46.28 14.55 -9.31
C LEU A 265 -47.43 14.87 -10.31
N PRO A 266 -48.57 14.15 -10.36
CA PRO A 266 -49.67 14.51 -11.27
C PRO A 266 -50.35 15.86 -11.02
N ARG A 267 -50.06 16.52 -9.89
CA ARG A 267 -50.69 17.79 -9.45
C ARG A 267 -49.69 18.91 -9.19
N VAL A 268 -48.40 18.60 -9.24
CA VAL A 268 -47.26 19.47 -8.91
C VAL A 268 -46.56 19.88 -10.20
N ARG A 269 -46.04 21.12 -10.26
CA ARG A 269 -45.27 21.60 -11.42
C ARG A 269 -43.84 22.03 -11.08
N ALA A 270 -43.57 22.36 -9.82
CA ALA A 270 -42.24 22.74 -9.35
C ALA A 270 -41.95 22.13 -7.97
N THR A 271 -40.67 22.03 -7.61
CA THR A 271 -40.27 21.51 -6.28
C THR A 271 -40.84 22.35 -5.12
N GLU A 272 -41.07 23.65 -5.31
CA GLU A 272 -41.75 24.47 -4.30
C GLU A 272 -43.17 23.96 -3.95
N ASP A 273 -43.87 23.30 -4.86
CA ASP A 273 -45.21 22.74 -4.57
C ASP A 273 -45.12 21.51 -3.66
N LEU A 274 -44.06 20.70 -3.76
CA LEU A 274 -43.81 19.59 -2.83
C LEU A 274 -43.60 20.14 -1.41
N LEU A 275 -42.71 21.13 -1.29
CA LEU A 275 -42.41 21.80 -0.03
C LEU A 275 -43.65 22.47 0.58
N ARG A 276 -44.49 23.13 -0.22
CA ARG A 276 -45.76 23.76 0.23
C ARG A 276 -46.74 22.80 0.89
N ASN A 277 -46.65 21.51 0.59
CA ASN A 277 -47.53 20.47 1.15
C ASN A 277 -46.93 19.78 2.39
N MET A 278 -45.68 20.08 2.77
CA MET A 278 -45.07 19.56 4.01
C MET A 278 -45.59 20.31 5.25
N ASN A 279 -46.23 19.60 6.17
CA ASN A 279 -46.83 20.17 7.38
C ASN A 279 -45.87 20.11 8.59
N VAL A 280 -44.65 20.64 8.43
CA VAL A 280 -43.61 20.62 9.48
C VAL A 280 -43.78 21.79 10.46
N PRO A 281 -43.83 21.54 11.78
CA PRO A 281 -43.87 22.61 12.78
C PRO A 281 -42.65 23.54 12.68
N GLY A 282 -42.88 24.80 12.34
CA GLY A 282 -41.82 25.82 12.20
C GLY A 282 -41.25 25.95 10.79
N PHE A 283 -41.60 25.06 9.86
CA PHE A 283 -41.31 25.23 8.44
C PHE A 283 -42.31 26.17 7.78
N ARG A 284 -41.83 27.09 6.95
CA ARG A 284 -42.67 27.97 6.14
C ARG A 284 -42.01 28.26 4.80
N ILE A 285 -42.82 28.28 3.74
CA ILE A 285 -42.40 28.64 2.39
C ILE A 285 -43.36 29.67 1.81
N ARG A 286 -42.87 30.89 1.53
CA ARG A 286 -43.69 32.03 1.07
C ARG A 286 -42.91 32.85 0.03
N ARG A 287 -43.60 33.38 -0.98
CA ARG A 287 -42.98 34.38 -1.86
C ARG A 287 -43.02 35.74 -1.17
N VAL A 288 -41.92 36.48 -1.18
CA VAL A 288 -41.81 37.84 -0.63
C VAL A 288 -41.21 38.77 -1.68
N GLU A 289 -41.50 40.07 -1.60
CA GLU A 289 -40.77 41.06 -2.40
C GLU A 289 -39.48 41.44 -1.66
N GLU A 290 -38.34 41.19 -2.28
CA GLU A 290 -37.03 41.69 -1.83
C GLU A 290 -36.55 42.77 -2.80
N GLN A 291 -35.85 43.78 -2.29
CA GLN A 291 -35.30 44.84 -3.12
C GLN A 291 -33.90 44.44 -3.58
N ASP A 292 -33.73 44.30 -4.90
CA ASP A 292 -32.43 44.06 -5.52
C ASP A 292 -31.43 45.17 -5.10
N PRO A 293 -30.29 44.84 -4.46
CA PRO A 293 -29.37 45.83 -3.91
C PRO A 293 -28.57 46.59 -4.98
N ILE A 294 -28.59 46.13 -6.24
CA ILE A 294 -27.89 46.74 -7.38
C ILE A 294 -28.86 47.58 -8.22
N THR A 295 -30.03 47.02 -8.56
CA THR A 295 -31.00 47.69 -9.45
C THR A 295 -32.06 48.50 -8.71
N GLY A 296 -32.24 48.27 -7.41
CA GLY A 296 -33.27 48.91 -6.58
C GLY A 296 -34.70 48.44 -6.91
N VAL A 297 -34.88 47.49 -7.83
CA VAL A 297 -36.18 46.93 -8.24
C VAL A 297 -36.62 45.90 -7.20
N ARG A 298 -37.92 45.85 -6.88
CA ARG A 298 -38.47 44.77 -6.06
C ARG A 298 -38.72 43.53 -6.91
N VAL A 299 -38.11 42.42 -6.51
CA VAL A 299 -38.20 41.11 -7.18
C VAL A 299 -38.84 40.08 -6.24
N PRO A 300 -39.65 39.15 -6.76
CA PRO A 300 -40.23 38.09 -5.94
C PRO A 300 -39.19 37.00 -5.65
N VAL A 301 -38.86 36.81 -4.37
CA VAL A 301 -37.95 35.74 -3.91
C VAL A 301 -38.71 34.68 -3.10
N LEU A 302 -38.20 33.44 -3.13
CA LEU A 302 -38.79 32.31 -2.43
C LEU A 302 -38.22 32.21 -1.01
N CYS A 303 -38.92 32.78 -0.04
CA CYS A 303 -38.53 32.74 1.36
C CYS A 303 -38.84 31.38 2.00
N ILE A 304 -37.82 30.75 2.59
CA ILE A 304 -37.89 29.43 3.22
C ILE A 304 -37.33 29.53 4.63
N GLU A 305 -38.16 29.24 5.64
CA GLU A 305 -37.82 29.41 7.06
C GLU A 305 -38.00 28.07 7.78
N VAL A 306 -37.02 27.66 8.60
CA VAL A 306 -37.12 26.51 9.52
C VAL A 306 -36.90 26.99 10.96
N SER A 307 -37.89 27.68 11.53
CA SER A 307 -37.73 28.45 12.77
C SER A 307 -38.59 27.97 13.94
N ARG A 308 -38.03 28.05 15.16
CA ARG A 308 -38.78 27.90 16.42
C ARG A 308 -39.48 29.21 16.87
N ARG A 309 -39.18 30.36 16.26
CA ARG A 309 -39.74 31.67 16.59
C ARG A 309 -40.23 32.37 15.34
N GLY A 310 -41.55 32.52 15.21
CA GLY A 310 -42.15 33.32 14.13
C GLY A 310 -42.39 34.77 14.57
N GLY A 311 -42.43 35.70 13.61
CA GLY A 311 -43.00 37.04 13.79
C GLY A 311 -42.04 38.23 13.71
N GLY A 312 -41.09 38.22 12.76
CA GLY A 312 -40.35 39.42 12.36
C GLY A 312 -40.63 39.78 10.90
N GLU A 313 -40.53 41.06 10.55
CA GLU A 313 -40.44 41.48 9.15
C GLU A 313 -39.05 41.13 8.60
N GLY A 314 -39.02 40.35 7.53
CA GLY A 314 -37.79 39.83 6.91
C GLY A 314 -37.94 38.39 6.44
N CYS A 315 -36.88 37.86 5.85
CA CYS A 315 -36.72 36.44 5.56
C CYS A 315 -35.39 35.96 6.15
N VAL A 316 -35.43 34.98 7.06
CA VAL A 316 -34.22 34.30 7.55
C VAL A 316 -34.15 32.96 6.84
N MET A 317 -33.43 32.93 5.72
CA MET A 317 -33.35 31.75 4.87
C MET A 317 -32.72 30.56 5.60
N ALA A 318 -33.43 29.44 5.57
CA ALA A 318 -32.84 28.12 5.73
C ALA A 318 -31.99 27.77 4.50
N SER A 319 -30.93 27.00 4.72
CA SER A 319 -30.06 26.54 3.64
C SER A 319 -30.71 25.37 2.88
N VAL A 320 -30.33 25.13 1.63
CA VAL A 320 -30.76 23.96 0.85
C VAL A 320 -29.54 23.09 0.60
N ALA A 321 -29.68 21.78 0.79
CA ALA A 321 -28.66 20.80 0.42
C ALA A 321 -29.18 19.90 -0.71
N LEU A 322 -28.32 19.58 -1.66
CA LEU A 322 -28.55 18.56 -2.68
C LEU A 322 -27.52 17.45 -2.49
N ASN A 323 -27.95 16.22 -2.18
CA ASN A 323 -27.07 15.08 -1.91
C ASN A 323 -25.93 15.44 -0.93
N ASP A 324 -26.31 16.00 0.22
CA ASP A 324 -25.42 16.51 1.29
C ASP A 324 -24.46 17.66 0.88
N VAL A 325 -24.66 18.31 -0.27
CA VAL A 325 -23.91 19.52 -0.67
C VAL A 325 -24.79 20.76 -0.53
N LEU A 326 -24.37 21.74 0.27
CA LEU A 326 -25.06 23.03 0.40
C LEU A 326 -25.05 23.81 -0.93
N ILE A 327 -26.24 24.25 -1.36
CA ILE A 327 -26.44 24.99 -2.61
C ILE A 327 -26.42 26.51 -2.37
N PRO A 328 -25.55 27.28 -3.06
CA PRO A 328 -25.64 28.74 -3.07
C PRO A 328 -26.86 29.20 -3.89
N PHE A 329 -27.50 30.30 -3.47
CA PHE A 329 -28.72 30.84 -4.09
C PHE A 329 -29.90 29.84 -4.13
N PRO A 330 -30.31 29.30 -2.96
CA PRO A 330 -31.31 28.23 -2.85
C PRO A 330 -32.67 28.58 -3.47
N GLU A 331 -33.05 29.86 -3.46
CA GLU A 331 -34.31 30.36 -4.00
C GLU A 331 -34.48 30.10 -5.50
N GLN A 332 -33.42 30.28 -6.31
CA GLN A 332 -33.47 30.01 -7.75
C GLN A 332 -33.37 28.50 -8.02
N PHE A 333 -32.49 27.80 -7.30
CA PHE A 333 -32.31 26.36 -7.42
C PHE A 333 -33.63 25.58 -7.24
N LEU A 334 -34.44 25.93 -6.23
CA LEU A 334 -35.72 25.25 -5.97
C LEU A 334 -36.84 25.58 -6.97
N ILE A 335 -36.70 26.67 -7.74
CA ILE A 335 -37.61 27.02 -8.84
C ILE A 335 -37.29 26.16 -10.07
N ASP A 336 -36.00 25.97 -10.36
CA ASP A 336 -35.52 25.25 -11.55
C ASP A 336 -35.41 23.72 -11.36
N LEU A 337 -35.41 23.23 -10.11
CA LEU A 337 -35.28 21.80 -9.81
C LEU A 337 -36.54 21.01 -10.21
N ASP A 338 -36.36 20.08 -11.15
CA ASP A 338 -37.39 19.13 -11.59
C ASP A 338 -37.79 18.17 -10.45
N PRO A 339 -39.05 18.16 -9.99
CA PRO A 339 -39.49 17.24 -8.94
C PRO A 339 -39.41 15.76 -9.35
N ASN A 340 -39.31 15.43 -10.64
CA ASN A 340 -39.20 14.04 -11.09
C ASN A 340 -37.89 13.36 -10.69
N ILE A 341 -36.79 14.10 -10.50
CA ILE A 341 -35.46 13.53 -10.16
C ILE A 341 -35.24 13.34 -8.65
N ILE A 342 -36.12 13.87 -7.81
CA ILE A 342 -35.96 13.85 -6.35
C ILE A 342 -36.32 12.48 -5.77
N ASP A 343 -35.38 11.83 -5.11
CA ASP A 343 -35.60 10.60 -4.34
C ASP A 343 -36.43 10.90 -3.07
N ARG A 344 -35.96 11.82 -2.22
CA ARG A 344 -36.62 12.20 -0.97
C ARG A 344 -36.28 13.62 -0.54
N ILE A 345 -37.08 14.20 0.35
CA ILE A 345 -36.80 15.50 0.99
C ILE A 345 -36.92 15.37 2.51
N GLU A 346 -35.98 15.98 3.23
CA GLU A 346 -35.94 16.03 4.69
C GLU A 346 -35.81 17.48 5.18
N ILE A 347 -36.54 17.83 6.24
CA ILE A 347 -36.51 19.18 6.84
C ILE A 347 -35.79 19.11 8.18
N LEU A 348 -34.56 19.59 8.21
CA LEU A 348 -33.67 19.54 9.36
C LEU A 348 -33.82 20.80 10.21
N SER A 349 -34.05 20.63 11.52
CA SER A 349 -34.10 21.76 12.43
C SER A 349 -32.73 22.46 12.53
N PRO A 350 -32.66 23.74 12.95
CA PRO A 350 -31.39 24.45 13.11
C PRO A 350 -30.29 23.72 13.91
N ILE A 351 -30.68 22.83 14.84
CA ILE A 351 -29.73 22.03 15.63
C ILE A 351 -29.21 20.84 14.80
N ASP A 352 -30.10 20.10 14.16
CA ASP A 352 -29.73 18.94 13.33
C ASP A 352 -28.90 19.38 12.11
N ALA A 353 -29.32 20.50 11.50
CA ALA A 353 -28.65 21.11 10.36
C ALA A 353 -27.26 21.63 10.72
N ALA A 354 -27.09 22.27 11.89
CA ALA A 354 -25.77 22.71 12.35
C ALA A 354 -24.83 21.55 12.71
N PHE A 355 -25.38 20.40 13.12
CA PHE A 355 -24.59 19.18 13.35
C PHE A 355 -24.11 18.54 12.03
N GLN A 356 -24.98 18.46 11.02
CA GLN A 356 -24.67 17.79 9.74
C GLN A 356 -23.89 18.68 8.76
N PHE A 357 -24.17 19.98 8.72
CA PHE A 357 -23.63 20.92 7.71
C PHE A 357 -22.84 22.09 8.32
N GLY A 358 -22.58 22.06 9.63
CA GLY A 358 -21.85 23.11 10.34
C GLY A 358 -22.59 24.44 10.42
N THR A 359 -21.87 25.51 10.78
CA THR A 359 -22.45 26.83 11.07
C THR A 359 -23.12 27.50 9.87
N ALA A 360 -22.77 27.10 8.64
CA ALA A 360 -23.41 27.56 7.40
C ALA A 360 -24.89 27.13 7.25
N ALA A 361 -25.36 26.23 8.12
CA ALA A 361 -26.73 25.71 8.15
C ALA A 361 -27.50 26.08 9.43
N GLY A 362 -27.02 27.08 10.19
CA GLY A 362 -27.57 27.48 11.49
C GLY A 362 -29.03 27.98 11.51
N ASN A 363 -29.67 28.12 10.34
CA ASN A 363 -31.09 28.47 10.19
C ASN A 363 -31.98 27.26 9.83
N GLY A 364 -31.43 26.04 9.87
CA GLY A 364 -32.07 24.81 9.38
C GLY A 364 -31.76 24.54 7.91
N VAL A 365 -32.08 23.32 7.45
CA VAL A 365 -31.80 22.85 6.09
C VAL A 365 -33.01 22.15 5.48
N VAL A 366 -33.28 22.43 4.21
CA VAL A 366 -34.06 21.56 3.31
C VAL A 366 -33.08 20.65 2.59
N ALA A 367 -33.00 19.38 3.01
CA ALA A 367 -32.12 18.39 2.39
C ALA A 367 -32.88 17.64 1.30
N ILE A 368 -32.39 17.71 0.07
CA ILE A 368 -32.97 17.06 -1.10
C ILE A 368 -31.98 16.01 -1.59
N TYR A 369 -32.47 14.80 -1.81
CA TYR A 369 -31.69 13.72 -2.39
C TYR A 369 -32.24 13.39 -3.77
N THR A 370 -31.38 13.12 -4.76
CA THR A 370 -31.78 12.72 -6.11
C THR A 370 -31.43 11.26 -6.39
N ARG A 371 -32.04 10.72 -7.44
CA ARG A 371 -31.66 9.43 -8.04
C ARG A 371 -30.36 9.51 -8.84
#